data_AF-A0A7J7UV93-F1
#
_entry.id   AF-A0A7J7UV93-F1
#
_cell.length_a   1.000
_cell.length_b   1.000
_cell.length_c   1.000
_cell.angle_alpha   90.00
_cell.angle_beta   90.00
_cell.angle_gamma   90.00
#
_symmetry.space_group_name_H-M   'P 1'
#
loop_
_entity.id
_entity.type
_entity.pdbx_description
1 polymer ?
#
loop_
_entity_poly.entity_id
_entity_poly.type
_entity_poly.pdbx_seq_one_letter_code
_entity_poly.pdbx_strand_id
1 'polypeptide(L)'
;MKFAEHLSAHITPEWRKQYIQYEAFKDMLYSAQDQAPSVEVTDEDTVKRYFAKFEEKFFQTCEKELAKINTFYSEKLAEAQRRFATLQNELQSSLDAQKESTGVTTLRQRRKPVFHLSHEERVQHRNIKDLKLAFSEFYLSLILLQNYQVLTFLPWRMTFLNN
;
A
#
# COMPACT_ATOMS: atom_id res chain seq x y z
N MET A 1 -12.80 16.02 15.73
CA MET A 1 -13.18 14.83 14.94
C MET A 1 -12.11 13.76 15.11
N LYS A 2 -12.48 12.50 15.41
CA LYS A 2 -11.52 11.40 15.68
C LYS A 2 -10.86 10.79 14.44
N PHE A 3 -11.18 11.28 13.24
CA PHE A 3 -10.68 10.71 11.98
C PHE A 3 -9.19 11.01 11.74
N ALA A 4 -8.73 12.23 12.04
CA ALA A 4 -7.32 12.60 11.91
C ALA A 4 -6.42 11.77 12.83
N GLU A 5 -6.87 11.54 14.07
CA GLU A 5 -6.20 10.68 15.06
C GLU A 5 -6.18 9.22 14.59
N HIS A 6 -7.31 8.70 14.09
CA HIS A 6 -7.39 7.35 13.56
C HIS A 6 -6.51 7.16 12.32
N LEU A 7 -6.49 8.12 11.40
CA LEU A 7 -5.63 8.10 10.23
C LEU A 7 -4.15 8.09 10.65
N SER A 8 -3.75 9.00 11.54
CA SER A 8 -2.37 9.06 12.05
C SER A 8 -1.92 7.77 12.75
N ALA A 9 -2.80 7.14 13.53
CA ALA A 9 -2.49 5.93 14.29
C ALA A 9 -2.35 4.66 13.43
N HIS A 10 -3.04 4.60 12.29
CA HIS A 10 -3.06 3.42 11.40
C HIS A 10 -2.24 3.58 10.11
N ILE A 11 -1.47 4.68 9.99
CA ILE A 11 -0.56 4.89 8.87
C ILE A 11 0.67 3.99 9.01
N THR A 12 1.00 3.30 7.92
CA THR A 12 2.31 2.68 7.71
C THR A 12 3.38 3.78 7.73
N PRO A 13 4.30 3.82 8.73
CA PRO A 13 5.25 4.92 8.90
C PRO A 13 6.05 5.24 7.64
N GLU A 14 6.41 4.21 6.88
CA GLU A 14 7.18 4.28 5.64
C GLU A 14 6.42 5.02 4.53
N TRP A 15 5.09 5.03 4.57
CA TRP A 15 4.22 5.58 3.53
C TRP A 15 3.52 6.86 3.96
N ARG A 16 3.83 7.41 5.14
CA ARG A 16 3.16 8.58 5.72
C ARG A 16 2.98 9.75 4.74
N LYS A 17 3.98 10.02 3.88
CA LYS A 17 3.94 11.12 2.91
C LYS A 17 2.98 10.87 1.73
N GLN A 18 2.63 9.62 1.48
CA GLN A 18 1.79 9.19 0.35
C GLN A 18 0.30 9.21 0.69
N TYR A 19 -0.06 9.18 1.97
CA TYR A 19 -1.44 9.35 2.41
C TYR A 19 -1.97 10.77 2.13
N ILE A 20 -3.31 10.89 2.13
CA ILE A 20 -4.00 12.16 2.00
C ILE A 20 -3.62 13.12 3.13
N GLN A 21 -3.28 14.37 2.79
CA GLN A 21 -2.95 15.40 3.77
C GLN A 21 -4.22 16.01 4.40
N TYR A 22 -4.90 15.24 5.24
CA TYR A 22 -6.19 15.64 5.82
C TYR A 22 -6.12 16.95 6.63
N GLU A 23 -5.10 17.16 7.46
CA GLU A 23 -4.95 18.41 8.22
C GLU A 23 -4.73 19.63 7.30
N ALA A 24 -3.97 19.46 6.20
CA ALA A 24 -3.76 20.57 5.27
C ALA A 24 -5.06 20.99 4.56
N PHE A 25 -5.94 20.04 4.24
CA PHE A 25 -7.28 20.34 3.72
C PHE A 25 -8.16 21.04 4.75
N LYS A 26 -8.08 20.63 6.01
CA LYS A 26 -8.82 21.24 7.10
C LYS A 26 -8.37 22.67 7.36
N ASP A 27 -7.05 22.92 7.38
CA ASP A 27 -6.49 24.27 7.48
C ASP A 27 -6.90 25.16 6.30
N MET A 28 -6.98 24.57 5.10
CA MET A 28 -7.44 25.27 3.89
C MET A 28 -8.91 25.71 4.00
N LEU A 29 -9.78 24.85 4.55
CA LEU A 29 -11.19 25.19 4.81
C LEU A 29 -11.33 26.26 5.89
N TYR A 30 -10.59 26.15 7.01
CA TYR A 30 -10.60 27.16 8.05
C TYR A 30 -10.11 28.52 7.55
N SER A 31 -9.03 28.54 6.76
CA SER A 31 -8.50 29.77 6.18
C SER A 31 -9.51 30.42 5.22
N ALA A 32 -10.26 29.61 4.47
CA ALA A 32 -11.29 30.12 3.56
C ALA A 32 -12.48 30.71 4.31
N GLN A 33 -12.84 30.13 5.45
CA GLN A 33 -13.90 30.68 6.31
C GLN A 33 -13.46 31.99 6.98
N ASP A 34 -12.22 32.05 7.48
CA ASP A 34 -11.66 33.25 8.15
C ASP A 34 -11.49 34.42 7.17
N GLN A 35 -11.09 34.13 5.94
CA GLN A 35 -10.87 35.13 4.89
C GLN A 35 -12.14 35.41 4.07
N ALA A 36 -13.27 34.79 4.40
CA ALA A 36 -14.51 34.98 3.66
C ALA A 36 -15.01 36.42 3.81
N PRO A 37 -15.25 37.13 2.69
CA PRO A 37 -15.82 38.48 2.75
C PRO A 37 -17.24 38.43 3.32
N SER A 38 -17.56 39.36 4.22
CA SER A 38 -18.89 39.45 4.83
C SER A 38 -19.92 39.95 3.83
N VAL A 39 -21.05 39.24 3.72
CA VAL A 39 -22.18 39.62 2.85
C VAL A 39 -22.81 40.95 3.26
N GLU A 40 -22.58 41.41 4.50
CA GLU A 40 -23.06 42.71 4.99
C GLU A 40 -22.17 43.88 4.54
N VAL A 41 -20.93 43.61 4.11
CA VAL A 41 -19.90 44.61 3.83
C VAL A 41 -19.49 44.63 2.34
N THR A 42 -19.79 43.57 1.59
CA THR A 42 -19.42 43.42 0.17
C THR A 42 -20.60 42.95 -0.68
N ASP A 43 -20.54 43.25 -1.98
CA ASP A 43 -21.53 42.79 -2.95
C ASP A 43 -21.54 41.26 -3.12
N GLU A 44 -22.72 40.72 -3.42
CA GLU A 44 -22.96 39.29 -3.56
C GLU A 44 -22.08 38.64 -4.66
N ASP A 45 -21.76 39.38 -5.72
CA ASP A 45 -20.92 38.91 -6.82
C ASP A 45 -19.46 38.72 -6.39
N THR A 46 -18.95 39.60 -5.54
CA THR A 46 -17.60 39.48 -4.96
C THR A 46 -17.51 38.27 -4.02
N VAL A 47 -18.55 38.02 -3.22
CA VAL A 47 -18.64 36.82 -2.36
C VAL A 47 -18.67 35.55 -3.21
N LYS A 48 -19.52 35.50 -4.26
CA LYS A 48 -19.57 34.37 -5.20
C LYS A 48 -18.23 34.12 -5.89
N ARG A 49 -17.55 35.18 -6.35
CA ARG A 49 -16.24 35.08 -7.00
C ARG A 49 -15.16 34.58 -6.03
N TYR A 50 -15.22 34.98 -4.77
CA TYR A 50 -14.31 34.48 -3.74
C TYR A 50 -14.45 32.97 -3.57
N PHE A 51 -15.68 32.47 -3.38
CA PHE A 51 -15.94 31.04 -3.21
C PHE A 51 -15.62 30.24 -4.48
N ALA A 52 -15.94 30.76 -5.67
CA ALA A 52 -15.57 30.08 -6.93
C ALA A 52 -14.05 29.91 -7.07
N LYS A 53 -13.27 30.93 -6.71
CA LYS A 53 -11.79 30.86 -6.72
C LYS A 53 -11.26 29.89 -5.66
N PHE A 54 -11.90 29.87 -4.49
CA PHE A 54 -11.56 28.91 -3.44
C PHE A 54 -11.85 27.47 -3.88
N GLU A 55 -13.04 27.21 -4.43
CA GLU A 55 -13.44 25.91 -4.96
C GLU A 55 -12.44 25.41 -6.01
N GLU A 56 -12.08 26.25 -6.98
CA GLU A 56 -11.09 25.90 -8.00
C GLU A 56 -9.76 25.46 -7.36
N LYS A 57 -9.24 26.24 -6.41
CA LYS A 57 -7.99 25.91 -5.69
C LYS A 57 -8.13 24.62 -4.88
N PHE A 58 -9.27 24.43 -4.23
CA PHE A 58 -9.55 23.26 -3.41
C PHE A 58 -9.59 21.99 -4.29
N PHE A 59 -10.35 22.01 -5.38
CA PHE A 59 -10.46 20.88 -6.31
C PHE A 59 -9.14 20.58 -7.01
N GLN A 60 -8.36 21.58 -7.41
CA GLN A 60 -6.99 21.35 -7.93
C GLN A 60 -6.09 20.66 -6.90
N THR A 61 -6.21 21.03 -5.62
CA THR A 61 -5.44 20.38 -4.54
C THR A 61 -5.92 18.94 -4.32
N CYS A 62 -7.23 18.69 -4.38
CA CYS A 62 -7.82 17.36 -4.34
C CYS A 62 -7.32 16.49 -5.51
N GLU A 63 -7.40 16.97 -6.74
CA GLU A 63 -6.92 16.24 -7.91
C GLU A 63 -5.43 15.88 -7.79
N LYS A 64 -4.61 16.80 -7.30
CA LYS A 64 -3.19 16.57 -7.06
C LYS A 64 -2.93 15.47 -6.02
N GLU A 65 -3.64 15.52 -4.90
CA GLU A 65 -3.52 14.51 -3.85
C GLU A 65 -4.05 13.15 -4.32
N LEU A 66 -5.16 13.12 -5.07
CA LEU A 66 -5.71 11.92 -5.68
C LEU A 66 -4.73 11.30 -6.69
N ALA A 67 -4.14 12.12 -7.56
CA ALA A 67 -3.13 11.69 -8.51
C ALA A 67 -1.92 11.07 -7.80
N LYS A 68 -1.39 11.74 -6.77
CA LYS A 68 -0.29 11.23 -5.93
C LYS A 68 -0.61 9.84 -5.37
N ILE A 69 -1.79 9.70 -4.75
CA ILE A 69 -2.25 8.45 -4.16
C ILE A 69 -2.34 7.35 -5.21
N ASN A 70 -2.97 7.64 -6.35
CA ASN A 70 -3.18 6.68 -7.42
C ASN A 70 -1.86 6.24 -8.03
N THR A 71 -0.93 7.17 -8.29
CA THR A 71 0.40 6.85 -8.81
C THR A 71 1.16 5.92 -7.85
N PHE A 72 1.18 6.24 -6.56
CA PHE A 72 1.84 5.39 -5.56
C PHE A 72 1.19 4.01 -5.46
N TYR A 73 -0.14 3.94 -5.47
CA TYR A 73 -0.88 2.68 -5.43
C TYR A 73 -0.58 1.81 -6.66
N SER A 74 -0.63 2.38 -7.86
CA SER A 74 -0.31 1.68 -9.10
C SER A 74 1.13 1.18 -9.12
N GLU A 75 2.08 1.96 -8.63
CA GLU A 75 3.48 1.56 -8.51
C GLU A 75 3.64 0.35 -7.56
N LYS A 76 3.03 0.42 -6.38
CA LYS A 76 3.08 -0.67 -5.39
C LYS A 76 2.36 -1.93 -5.86
N LEU A 77 1.26 -1.78 -6.60
CA LEU A 77 0.56 -2.91 -7.21
C LEU A 77 1.44 -3.60 -8.27
N ALA A 78 2.11 -2.82 -9.12
CA ALA A 78 3.03 -3.37 -10.11
C ALA A 78 4.25 -4.04 -9.46
N GLU A 79 4.81 -3.45 -8.39
CA GLU A 79 5.87 -4.07 -7.58
C GLU A 79 5.41 -5.40 -7.00
N ALA A 80 4.20 -5.46 -6.44
CA ALA A 80 3.63 -6.67 -5.89
C ALA A 80 3.41 -7.76 -6.96
N GLN A 81 2.89 -7.40 -8.14
CA GLN A 81 2.72 -8.33 -9.25
C GLN A 81 4.06 -8.92 -9.73
N ARG A 82 5.09 -8.08 -9.86
CA ARG A 82 6.44 -8.55 -10.22
C ARG A 82 7.01 -9.50 -9.17
N ARG A 83 6.93 -9.13 -7.88
CA ARG A 83 7.37 -9.99 -6.78
C ARG A 83 6.64 -11.33 -6.76
N PHE A 84 5.34 -11.33 -6.99
CA PHE A 84 4.55 -12.55 -7.05
C PHE A 84 5.05 -13.50 -8.16
N ALA A 85 5.28 -12.98 -9.36
CA ALA A 85 5.81 -13.78 -10.47
C ALA A 85 7.21 -14.36 -10.15
N THR A 86 8.09 -13.58 -9.54
CA THR A 86 9.41 -14.05 -9.09
C THR A 86 9.30 -15.16 -8.07
N LEU A 87 8.49 -14.97 -7.02
CA LEU A 87 8.29 -15.97 -5.96
C LEU A 87 7.66 -17.27 -6.48
N GLN A 88 6.74 -17.18 -7.45
CA GLN A 88 6.18 -18.36 -8.11
C GLN A 88 7.25 -19.14 -8.89
N ASN A 89 8.11 -18.45 -9.65
CA ASN A 89 9.20 -19.09 -10.38
C ASN A 89 10.22 -19.75 -9.43
N GLU A 90 10.57 -19.09 -8.33
CA GLU A 90 11.47 -19.64 -7.29
C GLU A 90 10.88 -20.88 -6.62
N LEU A 91 9.59 -20.84 -6.29
CA LEU A 91 8.86 -21.98 -5.73
C LEU A 91 8.84 -23.17 -6.68
N GLN A 92 8.51 -22.92 -7.95
CA GLN A 92 8.48 -23.96 -8.98
C GLN A 92 9.87 -24.60 -9.17
N SER A 93 10.91 -23.77 -9.25
CA SER A 93 12.31 -24.24 -9.38
C SER A 93 12.73 -25.10 -8.18
N SER A 94 12.37 -24.71 -6.96
CA SER A 94 12.65 -25.50 -5.75
C SER A 94 11.90 -26.84 -5.75
N LEU A 95 10.65 -26.85 -6.21
CA LEU A 95 9.83 -28.06 -6.29
C LEU A 95 10.39 -29.05 -7.33
N ASP A 96 10.87 -28.58 -8.47
CA ASP A 96 11.45 -29.43 -9.50
C ASP A 96 12.81 -29.99 -9.07
N ALA A 97 13.64 -29.22 -8.34
CA ALA A 97 14.89 -29.72 -7.73
C ALA A 97 14.63 -30.83 -6.68
N GLN A 98 13.53 -30.76 -5.93
CA GLN A 98 13.12 -31.84 -5.01
C GLN A 98 12.72 -33.13 -5.76
N LYS A 99 12.02 -33.02 -6.90
CA LYS A 99 11.65 -34.18 -7.72
C LYS A 99 12.87 -34.87 -8.30
N GLU A 100 13.83 -34.12 -8.82
CA GLU A 100 15.09 -34.65 -9.36
C GLU A 100 15.91 -35.38 -8.28
N SER A 101 16.01 -34.81 -7.08
CA SER A 101 16.67 -35.46 -5.94
C SER A 101 16.01 -36.79 -5.55
N THR A 102 14.69 -36.92 -5.72
CA THR A 102 13.95 -38.13 -5.34
C THR A 102 14.02 -39.22 -6.43
N GLY A 103 14.12 -38.82 -7.70
CA GLY A 103 14.23 -39.72 -8.85
C GLY A 103 15.56 -40.50 -8.90
N VAL A 104 16.67 -39.89 -8.47
CA VAL A 104 18.01 -40.52 -8.51
C VAL A 104 18.21 -41.57 -7.40
N THR A 105 17.41 -41.55 -6.33
CA THR A 105 17.54 -42.49 -5.20
C THR A 105 16.94 -43.87 -5.40
N THR A 106 16.26 -44.15 -6.52
CA THR A 106 15.51 -45.42 -6.68
C THR A 106 16.33 -46.61 -7.19
N LEU A 107 17.62 -46.44 -7.53
CA LEU A 107 18.43 -47.52 -8.13
C LEU A 107 19.62 -48.04 -7.30
N ARG A 108 19.84 -47.61 -6.05
CA ARG A 108 20.87 -48.22 -5.18
C ARG A 108 20.44 -48.35 -3.72
N GLN A 109 19.86 -49.51 -3.39
CA GLN A 109 19.81 -50.01 -2.02
C GLN A 109 21.22 -50.18 -1.43
N ARG A 110 21.54 -49.45 -0.35
CA ARG A 110 22.39 -49.97 0.75
C ARG A 110 22.29 -49.04 1.98
N ARG A 111 21.77 -49.62 3.07
CA ARG A 111 21.84 -49.22 4.50
C ARG A 111 22.37 -47.79 4.79
N LYS A 112 21.50 -46.86 5.22
CA LYS A 112 21.93 -45.60 5.84
C LYS A 112 22.01 -45.74 7.37
N PRO A 113 23.17 -45.47 8.01
CA PRO A 113 23.23 -45.25 9.45
C PRO A 113 22.60 -43.90 9.80
N VAL A 114 22.19 -43.80 11.05
CA VAL A 114 21.50 -42.65 11.65
C VAL A 114 22.41 -41.41 11.60
N PHE A 115 21.84 -40.27 11.23
CA PHE A 115 22.42 -38.91 11.22
C PHE A 115 23.43 -38.60 10.10
N HIS A 116 22.95 -37.93 9.05
CA HIS A 116 23.40 -36.61 8.57
C HIS A 116 22.58 -36.28 7.30
N LEU A 117 21.70 -35.27 7.35
CA LEU A 117 21.13 -34.71 6.12
C LEU A 117 22.28 -34.33 5.18
N SER A 118 22.18 -34.71 3.91
CA SER A 118 23.17 -34.37 2.89
C SER A 118 23.30 -32.84 2.79
N HIS A 119 24.46 -32.33 2.37
CA HIS A 119 24.66 -30.89 2.19
C HIS A 119 23.60 -30.29 1.27
N GLU A 120 23.19 -31.04 0.25
CA GLU A 120 22.14 -30.71 -0.70
C GLU A 120 20.76 -30.60 -0.03
N GLU A 121 20.37 -31.59 0.79
CA GLU A 121 19.12 -31.53 1.59
C GLU A 121 19.11 -30.34 2.57
N ARG A 122 20.27 -29.98 3.15
CA ARG A 122 20.40 -28.81 4.04
C ARG A 122 20.26 -27.48 3.29
N VAL A 123 20.82 -27.36 2.09
CA VAL A 123 20.70 -26.17 1.24
C VAL A 123 19.27 -26.01 0.74
N GLN A 124 18.62 -27.11 0.33
CA GLN A 124 17.21 -27.11 -0.06
C GLN A 124 16.28 -26.73 1.10
N HIS A 125 16.53 -27.25 2.30
CA HIS A 125 15.74 -26.89 3.48
C HIS A 125 15.94 -25.44 3.95
N ARG A 126 17.12 -24.85 3.68
CA ARG A 126 17.33 -23.39 3.84
C ARG A 126 16.55 -22.61 2.79
N ASN A 127 16.61 -23.03 1.52
CA ASN A 127 15.87 -22.41 0.42
C ASN A 127 14.34 -22.37 0.69
N ILE A 128 13.74 -23.48 1.14
CA ILE A 128 12.31 -23.51 1.48
C ILE A 128 11.97 -22.59 2.67
N LYS A 129 12.85 -22.47 3.66
CA LYS A 129 12.64 -21.55 4.79
C LYS A 129 12.71 -20.09 4.35
N ASP A 130 13.67 -19.75 3.50
CA ASP A 130 13.85 -18.41 2.96
C ASP A 130 12.66 -18.03 2.07
N LEU A 131 12.16 -18.98 1.27
CA LEU A 131 10.96 -18.78 0.45
C LEU A 131 9.69 -18.59 1.30
N LYS A 132 9.53 -19.36 2.39
CA LYS A 132 8.42 -19.13 3.34
C LYS A 132 8.47 -17.74 3.98
N LEU A 133 9.67 -17.26 4.32
CA LEU A 133 9.86 -15.91 4.83
C LEU A 133 9.47 -14.88 3.77
N ALA A 134 9.96 -15.04 2.54
CA ALA A 134 9.68 -14.13 1.43
C ALA A 134 8.18 -14.05 1.09
N PHE A 135 7.45 -15.17 1.11
CA PHE A 135 5.99 -15.18 0.97
C PHE A 135 5.27 -14.50 2.14
N SER A 136 5.79 -14.63 3.37
CA SER A 136 5.22 -13.98 4.55
C SER A 136 5.39 -12.46 4.48
N GLU A 137 6.57 -11.98 4.10
CA GLU A 137 6.84 -10.55 3.88
C GLU A 137 6.02 -9.99 2.71
N PHE A 138 5.91 -10.75 1.61
CA PHE A 138 5.06 -10.39 0.48
C PHE A 138 3.60 -10.26 0.89
N TYR A 139 3.06 -11.23 1.64
CA TYR A 139 1.68 -11.17 2.13
C TYR A 139 1.45 -9.98 3.05
N LEU A 140 2.38 -9.70 3.97
CA LEU A 140 2.31 -8.50 4.81
C LEU A 140 2.27 -7.23 3.95
N SER A 141 3.08 -7.15 2.89
CA SER A 141 3.09 -6.01 1.97
C SER A 141 1.74 -5.81 1.25
N LEU A 142 1.04 -6.89 0.91
CA LEU A 142 -0.30 -6.84 0.33
C LEU A 142 -1.35 -6.33 1.32
N ILE A 143 -1.30 -6.78 2.58
CA ILE A 143 -2.21 -6.30 3.64
C ILE A 143 -2.00 -4.80 3.89
N LEU A 144 -0.75 -4.34 3.91
CA LEU A 144 -0.44 -2.91 4.03
C LEU A 144 -1.02 -2.12 2.84
N LEU A 145 -0.86 -2.64 1.60
CA LEU A 145 -1.39 -1.99 0.40
C LEU A 145 -2.94 -1.94 0.40
N GLN A 146 -3.59 -3.00 0.88
CA GLN A 146 -5.04 -3.03 1.07
C GLN A 146 -5.50 -2.01 2.12
N ASN A 147 -4.79 -1.91 3.25
CA ASN A 147 -5.07 -0.90 4.27
C ASN A 147 -4.88 0.53 3.72
N TYR A 148 -3.87 0.75 2.89
CA TYR A 148 -3.66 2.03 2.21
C TYR A 148 -4.84 2.40 1.31
N GLN A 149 -5.36 1.46 0.52
CA GLN A 149 -6.55 1.71 -0.31
C GLN A 149 -7.79 2.04 0.53
N VAL A 150 -8.06 1.27 1.59
CA VAL A 150 -9.23 1.47 2.46
C VAL A 150 -9.17 2.84 3.17
N LEU A 151 -8.02 3.19 3.74
CA LEU A 151 -7.82 4.45 4.46
C LEU A 151 -7.85 5.67 3.54
N THR A 152 -7.63 5.48 2.25
CA THR A 152 -7.69 6.57 1.28
C THR A 152 -9.08 6.73 0.70
N PHE A 153 -9.75 5.64 0.32
CA PHE A 153 -11.08 5.72 -0.32
C PHE A 153 -12.20 6.18 0.64
N LEU A 154 -12.11 5.83 1.93
CA LEU A 154 -13.10 6.22 2.94
C LEU A 154 -13.24 7.74 3.15
N PRO A 155 -12.14 8.53 3.32
CA PRO A 155 -12.26 9.98 3.45
C PRO A 155 -12.79 10.64 2.19
N TRP A 156 -12.36 10.25 0.98
CA TRP A 156 -12.93 10.77 -0.27
C TRP A 156 -14.44 10.55 -0.33
N ARG A 157 -14.91 9.35 0.01
CA ARG A 157 -16.33 9.02 0.01
C ARG A 157 -17.11 9.84 1.05
N MET A 158 -16.54 10.08 2.24
CA MET A 158 -17.17 10.90 3.28
C MET A 158 -17.19 12.40 2.96
N THR A 159 -16.17 12.93 2.28
CA THR A 159 -16.13 14.34 1.86
C THR A 159 -17.09 14.64 0.70
N PHE A 160 -17.37 13.67 -0.17
CA PHE A 160 -18.28 13.83 -1.31
C PHE A 160 -19.75 13.46 -1.01
N LEU A 161 -20.05 12.70 0.05
CA LEU A 161 -21.43 12.33 0.42
C LEU A 161 -22.08 13.23 1.49
N ASN A 162 -21.33 14.17 2.08
CA ASN A 162 -21.85 15.11 3.10
C ASN A 162 -21.99 16.55 2.59
N ASN A 163 -21.86 16.79 1.28
CA ASN A 163 -22.38 17.98 0.59
C ASN A 163 -23.61 17.58 -0.22
#